data_AF-A0A7C9QU36-F1
#
_entry.id   AF-A0A7C9QU36-F1
#
_cell.length_a   1.000
_cell.length_b   1.000
_cell.length_c   1.000
_cell.angle_alpha   90.00
_cell.angle_beta   90.00
_cell.angle_gamma   90.00
#
_symmetry.space_group_name_H-M   'P 1'
#
loop_
_entity.id
_entity.type
_entity.pdbx_description
1 polymer ?
#
loop_
_entity_poly.entity_id
_entity_poly.type
_entity_poly.pdbx_seq_one_letter_code
_entity_poly.pdbx_strand_id
1 'polypeptide(L)'
;MTFADLGLSPELLKAVEESGYTKPTPIQEQAIPVVLMNRDVLGCAQTGTGKTAGFTLPMIEILAGGRAKARMPRSLILAPTRELAAQVAENFDKYGKYHKLAKALIIGGESMSDQVAILDRGVDVLIATPGRLLDMFERGRILLNDIKILVIDEADRMLDMGFIPDVQRIVSLLPKIRQTLFFSATLGPEIRKLADEFLMNPKEITVAAASSAATTIEQFLAVVEGQDKRETLRHLIRVENIKNAFVFCNRKRDVDILYRSLQKHHFEVVQMHGDMAQPARLEALGKFKSGEAKLLVCSDVAARGIDIKAVSHVFNFDVPIHSEDYVHRIGRTGRAGETGRAFTIATPDDGKFVVAIEKLIGKEIPRLEVEGVPALELNLEPRRRGRGGRDQDRKDGETKTRDDRRSRGRRTGPVAEAPAEAVETTVAPEIAEQPQPQQQPRERSRPRRDDSRRDDSRRDENRRDDRRDDRRGRDGRRRGRIDELGIGEMTHRDDVIGFGDHMPDFMLREVPKVAPRSAKDEAEADKDEAEE
;
A
#
# COMPACT_ATOMS: atom_id res chain seq x y z
N MET A 1 25.41 0.44 -20.01
CA MET A 1 26.07 -0.70 -19.32
C MET A 1 25.44 -2.00 -19.82
N THR A 2 26.02 -3.16 -19.52
CA THR A 2 25.40 -4.49 -19.64
C THR A 2 25.09 -5.03 -18.24
N PHE A 3 24.40 -6.17 -18.12
CA PHE A 3 24.22 -6.81 -16.81
C PHE A 3 25.51 -7.43 -16.25
N ALA A 4 26.41 -7.89 -17.12
CA ALA A 4 27.72 -8.44 -16.71
C ALA A 4 28.59 -7.40 -16.00
N ASP A 5 28.52 -6.14 -16.46
CA ASP A 5 29.25 -5.02 -15.84
C ASP A 5 28.77 -4.68 -14.41
N LEU A 6 27.64 -5.24 -13.94
CA LEU A 6 27.05 -4.93 -12.63
C LEU A 6 27.57 -5.82 -11.49
N GLY A 7 28.43 -6.81 -11.78
CA GLY A 7 29.02 -7.69 -10.76
C GLY A 7 28.08 -8.81 -10.27
N LEU A 8 27.21 -9.33 -11.15
CA LEU A 8 26.35 -10.49 -10.87
C LEU A 8 27.04 -11.81 -11.27
N SER A 9 26.71 -12.89 -10.57
CA SER A 9 27.14 -14.27 -10.87
C SER A 9 26.69 -14.75 -12.27
N PRO A 10 27.44 -15.66 -12.93
CA PRO A 10 27.02 -16.30 -14.18
C PRO A 10 25.62 -16.93 -14.11
N GLU A 11 25.27 -17.51 -12.96
CA GLU A 11 23.97 -18.10 -12.66
C GLU A 11 22.84 -17.07 -12.69
N LEU A 12 23.06 -15.85 -12.16
CA LEU A 12 22.11 -14.75 -12.30
C LEU A 12 22.07 -14.20 -13.73
N LEU A 13 23.22 -14.04 -14.38
CA LEU A 13 23.28 -13.52 -15.74
C LEU A 13 22.50 -14.41 -16.72
N LYS A 14 22.61 -15.74 -16.58
CA LYS A 14 21.81 -16.71 -17.36
C LYS A 14 20.31 -16.55 -17.10
N ALA A 15 19.88 -16.40 -15.84
CA ALA A 15 18.46 -16.19 -15.51
C ALA A 15 17.91 -14.85 -16.04
N VAL A 16 18.75 -13.81 -16.07
CA VAL A 16 18.43 -12.48 -16.62
C VAL A 16 18.26 -12.54 -18.15
N GLU A 17 19.17 -13.23 -18.85
CA GLU A 17 19.11 -13.43 -20.30
C GLU A 17 17.90 -14.27 -20.73
N GLU A 18 17.66 -15.42 -20.09
CA GLU A 18 16.48 -16.26 -20.33
C GLU A 18 15.15 -15.52 -20.02
N SER A 19 15.18 -14.57 -19.09
CA SER A 19 14.03 -13.71 -18.78
C SER A 19 13.85 -12.54 -19.77
N GLY A 20 14.70 -12.44 -20.81
CA GLY A 20 14.60 -11.46 -21.90
C GLY A 20 15.22 -10.09 -21.62
N TYR A 21 16.01 -9.93 -20.55
CA TYR A 21 16.58 -8.64 -20.16
C TYR A 21 17.94 -8.39 -20.85
N THR A 22 17.94 -7.68 -21.97
CA THR A 22 19.15 -7.41 -22.77
C THR A 22 20.02 -6.25 -22.27
N LYS A 23 19.42 -5.27 -21.58
CA LYS A 23 20.12 -4.10 -21.01
C LYS A 23 19.52 -3.71 -19.66
N PRO A 24 20.33 -3.35 -18.66
CA PRO A 24 19.82 -2.83 -17.40
C PRO A 24 19.15 -1.46 -17.58
N THR A 25 18.13 -1.20 -16.78
CA THR A 25 17.47 0.12 -16.71
C THR A 25 18.28 1.10 -15.86
N PRO A 26 18.09 2.43 -15.98
CA PRO A 26 18.89 3.40 -15.21
C PRO A 26 18.77 3.29 -13.69
N ILE A 27 17.71 2.64 -13.17
CA ILE A 27 17.58 2.32 -11.73
C ILE A 27 18.35 1.05 -11.37
N GLN A 28 18.45 0.07 -12.28
CA GLN A 28 19.25 -1.14 -12.10
C GLN A 28 20.75 -0.84 -12.20
N GLU A 29 21.18 -0.08 -13.21
CA GLU A 29 22.58 0.35 -13.40
C GLU A 29 23.14 1.05 -12.15
N GLN A 30 22.32 1.88 -11.49
CA GLN A 30 22.74 2.63 -10.29
C GLN A 30 22.53 1.87 -8.97
N ALA A 31 21.45 1.10 -8.83
CA ALA A 31 21.15 0.43 -7.57
C ALA A 31 21.95 -0.85 -7.37
N ILE A 32 22.06 -1.72 -8.39
CA ILE A 32 22.60 -3.08 -8.22
C ILE A 32 24.02 -3.07 -7.62
N PRO A 33 25.00 -2.29 -8.14
CA PRO A 33 26.34 -2.25 -7.56
C PRO A 33 26.36 -1.71 -6.12
N VAL A 34 25.47 -0.78 -5.78
CA VAL A 34 25.37 -0.19 -4.44
C VAL A 34 24.76 -1.16 -3.43
N VAL A 35 23.78 -1.97 -3.86
CA VAL A 35 23.21 -3.02 -3.03
C VAL A 35 24.25 -4.11 -2.75
N LEU A 36 25.04 -4.52 -3.76
CA LEU A 36 26.14 -5.49 -3.59
C LEU A 36 27.23 -4.99 -2.61
N MET A 37 27.45 -3.68 -2.54
CA MET A 37 28.32 -3.05 -1.53
C MET A 37 27.72 -3.03 -0.11
N ASN A 38 26.58 -3.71 0.13
CA ASN A 38 25.87 -3.78 1.40
C ASN A 38 25.45 -2.39 1.97
N ARG A 39 25.31 -1.38 1.10
CA ARG A 39 24.86 -0.03 1.48
C ARG A 39 23.35 0.12 1.34
N ASP A 40 22.74 0.90 2.23
CA ASP A 40 21.35 1.34 2.14
C ASP A 40 21.09 2.18 0.88
N VAL A 41 19.86 2.08 0.34
CA VAL A 41 19.45 2.77 -0.89
C VAL A 41 18.11 3.47 -0.69
N LEU A 42 18.02 4.73 -1.12
CA LEU A 42 16.76 5.44 -1.32
C LEU A 42 16.52 5.60 -2.83
N GLY A 43 15.72 4.69 -3.39
CA GLY A 43 15.42 4.62 -4.83
C GLY A 43 14.11 5.30 -5.19
N CYS A 44 14.19 6.49 -5.78
CA CYS A 44 13.03 7.18 -6.36
C CYS A 44 12.91 6.84 -7.84
N ALA A 45 11.94 6.00 -8.20
CA ALA A 45 11.63 5.63 -9.57
C ALA A 45 10.18 5.09 -9.71
N GLN A 46 9.51 5.43 -10.81
CA GLN A 46 8.12 5.03 -11.07
C GLN A 46 7.96 3.51 -11.28
N THR A 47 6.77 2.97 -11.02
CA THR A 47 6.45 1.56 -11.26
C THR A 47 6.58 1.21 -12.75
N GLY A 48 7.23 0.09 -13.06
CA GLY A 48 7.58 -0.32 -14.44
C GLY A 48 8.98 0.08 -14.90
N THR A 49 9.74 0.89 -14.14
CA THR A 49 11.16 1.20 -14.44
C THR A 49 12.13 0.04 -14.17
N GLY A 50 11.64 -1.13 -13.75
CA GLY A 50 12.48 -2.28 -13.42
C GLY A 50 13.01 -2.33 -11.98
N LYS A 51 12.45 -1.52 -11.06
CA LYS A 51 12.79 -1.50 -9.63
C LYS A 51 12.96 -2.88 -9.01
N THR A 52 12.02 -3.79 -9.25
CA THR A 52 12.01 -5.15 -8.68
C THR A 52 13.31 -5.90 -8.94
N ALA A 53 13.73 -6.02 -10.21
CA ALA A 53 15.02 -6.64 -10.55
C ALA A 53 16.21 -5.90 -9.92
N GLY A 54 16.12 -4.57 -9.81
CA GLY A 54 17.12 -3.72 -9.15
C GLY A 54 17.34 -4.01 -7.67
N PHE A 55 16.40 -4.66 -6.98
CA PHE A 55 16.60 -5.17 -5.61
C PHE A 55 16.65 -6.70 -5.50
N THR A 56 15.92 -7.46 -6.33
CA THR A 56 15.91 -8.92 -6.24
C THR A 56 17.20 -9.56 -6.76
N LEU A 57 17.80 -9.05 -7.84
CA LEU A 57 19.06 -9.59 -8.37
C LEU A 57 20.21 -9.52 -7.35
N PRO A 58 20.59 -8.33 -6.81
CA PRO A 58 21.67 -8.27 -5.82
C PRO A 58 21.30 -8.94 -4.50
N MET A 59 20.01 -9.04 -4.14
CA MET A 59 19.58 -9.81 -2.97
C MET A 59 19.80 -11.32 -3.15
N ILE A 60 19.53 -11.87 -4.35
CA ILE A 60 19.81 -13.29 -4.64
C ILE A 60 21.31 -13.56 -4.53
N GLU A 61 22.15 -12.69 -5.10
CA GLU A 61 23.61 -12.76 -5.02
C GLU A 61 24.10 -12.79 -3.57
N ILE A 62 23.68 -11.81 -2.75
CA ILE A 62 24.07 -11.73 -1.32
C ILE A 62 23.56 -12.94 -0.52
N LEU A 63 22.41 -13.50 -0.89
CA LEU A 63 21.84 -14.67 -0.20
C LEU A 63 22.42 -16.00 -0.66
N ALA A 64 23.02 -16.10 -1.85
CA ALA A 64 23.58 -17.35 -2.39
C ALA A 64 24.60 -18.01 -1.45
N GLY A 65 25.45 -17.20 -0.79
CA GLY A 65 26.48 -17.65 0.15
C GLY A 65 26.00 -18.14 1.53
N GLY A 66 24.72 -18.53 1.68
CA GLY A 66 24.17 -18.94 2.98
C GLY A 66 23.00 -19.92 2.89
N ARG A 67 22.43 -20.29 4.06
CA ARG A 67 21.34 -21.27 4.18
C ARG A 67 20.18 -20.73 5.01
N ALA A 68 18.97 -21.12 4.65
CA ALA A 68 17.74 -20.85 5.40
C ALA A 68 17.76 -21.51 6.80
N LYS A 69 16.89 -21.01 7.68
CA LYS A 69 16.56 -21.62 8.97
C LYS A 69 15.03 -21.66 9.13
N ALA A 70 14.51 -22.69 9.79
CA ALA A 70 13.07 -22.79 10.10
C ALA A 70 12.57 -21.52 10.82
N ARG A 71 11.49 -20.92 10.32
CA ARG A 71 10.86 -19.68 10.81
C ARG A 71 11.75 -18.43 10.91
N MET A 72 12.99 -18.45 10.43
CA MET A 72 13.94 -17.32 10.48
C MET A 72 14.43 -16.97 9.06
N PRO A 73 13.76 -16.04 8.37
CA PRO A 73 14.20 -15.54 7.07
C PRO A 73 15.46 -14.70 7.17
N ARG A 74 16.18 -14.59 6.04
CA ARG A 74 17.40 -13.77 5.90
C ARG A 74 17.11 -12.41 5.26
N SER A 75 16.04 -12.28 4.48
CA SER A 75 15.53 -11.00 3.99
C SER A 75 14.00 -10.88 4.11
N LEU A 76 13.52 -9.65 4.15
CA LEU A 76 12.10 -9.28 4.14
C LEU A 76 11.85 -8.24 3.04
N ILE A 77 10.84 -8.48 2.21
CA ILE A 77 10.29 -7.54 1.24
C ILE A 77 8.86 -7.20 1.67
N LEU A 78 8.62 -5.92 1.99
CA LEU A 78 7.29 -5.38 2.23
C LEU A 78 6.72 -4.79 0.94
N ALA A 79 5.48 -5.15 0.62
CA ALA A 79 4.71 -4.62 -0.50
C ALA A 79 3.30 -4.21 -0.03
N PRO A 80 2.72 -3.09 -0.53
CA PRO A 80 1.44 -2.56 -0.05
C PRO A 80 0.24 -3.47 -0.33
N THR A 81 0.25 -4.27 -1.41
CA THR A 81 -0.86 -5.21 -1.70
C THR A 81 -0.40 -6.60 -2.13
N ARG A 82 -1.34 -7.53 -2.01
CA ARG A 82 -1.24 -8.94 -2.41
C ARG A 82 -0.70 -9.11 -3.83
N GLU A 83 -1.13 -8.26 -4.76
CA GLU A 83 -0.82 -8.38 -6.18
C GLU A 83 0.64 -8.01 -6.46
N LEU A 84 1.15 -6.95 -5.83
CA LEU A 84 2.56 -6.60 -5.95
C LEU A 84 3.44 -7.62 -5.22
N ALA A 85 3.04 -8.08 -4.03
CA ALA A 85 3.74 -9.14 -3.31
C ALA A 85 3.85 -10.43 -4.15
N ALA A 86 2.77 -10.84 -4.82
CA ALA A 86 2.77 -11.97 -5.74
C ALA A 86 3.68 -11.74 -6.95
N GLN A 87 3.64 -10.56 -7.59
CA GLN A 87 4.52 -10.22 -8.72
C GLN A 87 6.01 -10.22 -8.34
N VAL A 88 6.37 -9.70 -7.15
CA VAL A 88 7.75 -9.78 -6.65
C VAL A 88 8.14 -11.24 -6.39
N ALA A 89 7.22 -12.06 -5.88
CA ALA A 89 7.45 -13.49 -5.68
C ALA A 89 7.62 -14.27 -7.00
N GLU A 90 6.82 -14.00 -8.03
CA GLU A 90 7.01 -14.57 -9.38
C GLU A 90 8.34 -14.14 -10.00
N ASN A 91 8.72 -12.87 -9.84
CA ASN A 91 9.97 -12.36 -10.38
C ASN A 91 11.19 -12.93 -9.64
N PHE A 92 11.08 -13.16 -8.33
CA PHE A 92 12.08 -13.90 -7.56
C PHE A 92 12.29 -15.32 -8.12
N ASP A 93 11.25 -16.04 -8.51
CA ASP A 93 11.40 -17.40 -9.09
C ASP A 93 12.11 -17.36 -10.45
N LYS A 94 11.79 -16.37 -11.29
CA LYS A 94 12.41 -16.19 -12.62
C LYS A 94 13.91 -15.94 -12.49
N TYR A 95 14.31 -14.99 -11.66
CA TYR A 95 15.72 -14.66 -11.44
C TYR A 95 16.46 -15.72 -10.60
N GLY A 96 15.75 -16.34 -9.65
CA GLY A 96 16.28 -17.35 -8.74
C GLY A 96 16.38 -18.76 -9.35
N LYS A 97 16.06 -18.96 -10.63
CA LYS A 97 16.01 -20.27 -11.31
C LYS A 97 17.24 -21.16 -11.06
N TYR A 98 18.43 -20.58 -11.02
CA TYR A 98 19.70 -21.28 -10.80
C TYR A 98 20.19 -21.29 -9.34
N HIS A 99 19.42 -20.73 -8.41
CA HIS A 99 19.77 -20.53 -7.01
C HIS A 99 18.89 -21.39 -6.09
N LYS A 100 19.53 -22.10 -5.14
CA LYS A 100 18.82 -22.96 -4.15
C LYS A 100 18.30 -22.16 -2.96
N LEU A 101 17.57 -21.07 -3.23
CA LEU A 101 16.96 -20.20 -2.24
C LEU A 101 15.46 -20.50 -2.07
N ALA A 102 14.98 -20.54 -0.83
CA ALA A 102 13.57 -20.73 -0.51
C ALA A 102 12.87 -19.39 -0.20
N LYS A 103 11.61 -19.24 -0.64
CA LYS A 103 10.79 -18.06 -0.36
C LYS A 103 9.48 -18.39 0.39
N ALA A 104 8.93 -17.42 1.10
CA ALA A 104 7.54 -17.43 1.57
C ALA A 104 6.79 -16.19 1.06
N LEU A 105 5.57 -16.39 0.55
CA LEU A 105 4.61 -15.31 0.27
C LEU A 105 3.57 -15.27 1.40
N ILE A 106 3.57 -14.19 2.17
CA ILE A 106 2.83 -14.05 3.42
C ILE A 106 1.82 -12.90 3.29
N ILE A 107 0.67 -13.23 2.71
CA ILE A 107 -0.38 -12.26 2.36
C ILE A 107 -1.75 -12.64 2.93
N GLY A 108 -2.54 -11.64 3.30
CA GLY A 108 -3.86 -11.86 3.89
C GLY A 108 -4.86 -12.45 2.90
N GLY A 109 -5.91 -13.13 3.38
CA GLY A 109 -6.92 -13.75 2.49
C GLY A 109 -6.41 -14.99 1.74
N GLU A 110 -5.52 -15.74 2.38
CA GLU A 110 -4.98 -17.04 2.00
C GLU A 110 -4.90 -17.92 3.26
N SER A 111 -4.73 -19.24 3.06
CA SER A 111 -4.71 -20.20 4.15
C SER A 111 -3.57 -19.92 5.14
N MET A 112 -3.91 -19.91 6.43
CA MET A 112 -2.95 -19.69 7.51
C MET A 112 -2.06 -20.93 7.73
N SER A 113 -2.61 -22.13 7.66
CA SER A 113 -1.86 -23.38 7.83
C SER A 113 -0.77 -23.52 6.78
N ASP A 114 -1.08 -23.16 5.54
CA ASP A 114 -0.25 -23.44 4.37
C ASP A 114 0.94 -22.48 4.34
N GLN A 115 0.70 -21.20 4.65
CA GLN A 115 1.75 -20.20 4.85
C GLN A 115 2.67 -20.56 6.04
N VAL A 116 2.12 -21.08 7.15
CA VAL A 116 2.94 -21.60 8.28
C VAL A 116 3.76 -22.84 7.86
N ALA A 117 3.17 -23.77 7.12
CA ALA A 117 3.85 -24.98 6.64
C ALA A 117 4.99 -24.70 5.65
N ILE A 118 4.98 -23.53 4.99
CA ILE A 118 6.12 -23.03 4.20
C ILE A 118 7.21 -22.48 5.13
N LEU A 119 6.86 -21.64 6.11
CA LEU A 119 7.81 -21.07 7.08
C LEU A 119 8.52 -22.14 7.94
N ASP A 120 7.82 -23.23 8.25
CA ASP A 120 8.33 -24.36 9.03
C ASP A 120 9.43 -25.16 8.31
N ARG A 121 9.45 -25.14 6.97
CA ARG A 121 10.55 -25.72 6.16
C ARG A 121 11.83 -24.88 6.18
N GLY A 122 11.71 -23.61 6.61
CA GLY A 122 12.75 -22.61 6.48
C GLY A 122 12.72 -21.92 5.12
N VAL A 123 12.91 -20.60 5.14
CA VAL A 123 12.97 -19.75 3.95
C VAL A 123 14.09 -18.74 4.09
N ASP A 124 14.63 -18.30 2.96
CA ASP A 124 15.62 -17.22 2.87
C ASP A 124 14.94 -15.87 2.69
N VAL A 125 13.95 -15.81 1.79
CA VAL A 125 13.27 -14.57 1.38
C VAL A 125 11.81 -14.57 1.81
N LEU A 126 11.45 -13.59 2.64
CA LEU A 126 10.08 -13.37 3.08
C LEU A 126 9.46 -12.21 2.27
N ILE A 127 8.32 -12.43 1.63
CA ILE A 127 7.61 -11.42 0.83
C ILE A 127 6.22 -11.24 1.43
N ALA A 128 5.88 -10.06 1.93
CA ALA A 128 4.70 -9.89 2.78
C ALA A 128 3.96 -8.55 2.62
N THR A 129 2.65 -8.58 2.91
CA THR A 129 1.85 -7.37 3.18
C THR A 129 1.87 -7.05 4.69
N PRO A 130 2.06 -5.77 5.12
CA PRO A 130 2.34 -5.41 6.51
C PRO A 130 1.44 -6.07 7.58
N GLY A 131 0.12 -5.86 7.53
CA GLY A 131 -0.81 -6.41 8.54
C GLY A 131 -0.80 -7.93 8.65
N ARG A 132 -0.52 -8.67 7.56
CA ARG A 132 -0.39 -10.15 7.62
C ARG A 132 0.94 -10.59 8.24
N LEU A 133 2.01 -9.83 8.06
CA LEU A 133 3.28 -10.11 8.71
C LEU A 133 3.15 -9.96 10.24
N LEU A 134 2.45 -8.92 10.69
CA LEU A 134 2.15 -8.72 12.11
C LEU A 134 1.27 -9.86 12.66
N ASP A 135 0.20 -10.24 11.96
CA ASP A 135 -0.67 -11.39 12.29
C ASP A 135 0.12 -12.73 12.43
N MET A 136 1.16 -12.94 11.62
CA MET A 136 2.07 -14.10 11.75
C MET A 136 3.02 -13.98 12.94
N PHE A 137 3.57 -12.79 13.18
CA PHE A 137 4.53 -12.53 14.26
C PHE A 137 3.86 -12.62 15.64
N GLU A 138 2.70 -11.98 15.83
CA GLU A 138 1.93 -12.00 17.07
C GLU A 138 1.50 -13.42 17.49
N ARG A 139 1.29 -14.31 16.52
CA ARG A 139 0.97 -15.73 16.74
C ARG A 139 2.20 -16.62 16.93
N GLY A 140 3.39 -16.05 17.03
CA GLY A 140 4.67 -16.78 17.23
C GLY A 140 5.05 -17.69 16.05
N ARG A 141 4.59 -17.39 14.83
CA ARG A 141 4.82 -18.24 13.65
C ARG A 141 6.07 -17.88 12.85
N ILE A 142 6.66 -16.71 13.13
CA ILE A 142 7.86 -16.22 12.45
C ILE A 142 8.76 -15.43 13.40
N LEU A 143 10.07 -15.50 13.20
CA LEU A 143 11.08 -14.80 13.97
C LEU A 143 11.88 -13.91 13.01
N LEU A 144 11.91 -12.60 13.28
CA LEU A 144 12.50 -11.60 12.38
C LEU A 144 13.98 -11.28 12.70
N ASN A 145 14.58 -12.01 13.65
CA ASN A 145 15.86 -11.67 14.27
C ASN A 145 17.10 -11.95 13.40
N ASP A 146 16.96 -12.64 12.26
CA ASP A 146 18.05 -12.93 11.30
C ASP A 146 17.86 -12.17 9.96
N ILE A 147 16.93 -11.20 9.93
CA ILE A 147 16.68 -10.33 8.77
C ILE A 147 17.86 -9.37 8.58
N LYS A 148 18.64 -9.63 7.53
CA LYS A 148 19.83 -8.87 7.13
C LYS A 148 19.57 -7.85 6.02
N ILE A 149 18.53 -8.09 5.21
CA ILE A 149 18.11 -7.19 4.13
C ILE A 149 16.61 -6.90 4.30
N LEU A 150 16.25 -5.63 4.48
CA LEU A 150 14.88 -5.14 4.38
C LEU A 150 14.69 -4.44 3.04
N VAL A 151 13.58 -4.72 2.35
CA VAL A 151 13.10 -3.94 1.21
C VAL A 151 11.69 -3.43 1.49
N ILE A 152 11.45 -2.17 1.15
CA ILE A 152 10.13 -1.53 1.17
C ILE A 152 9.88 -1.02 -0.25
N ASP A 153 8.92 -1.58 -0.99
CA ASP A 153 8.58 -1.13 -2.36
C ASP A 153 7.17 -0.53 -2.43
N GLU A 154 7.00 0.47 -3.29
CA GLU A 154 5.84 1.39 -3.33
C GLU A 154 5.51 1.94 -1.92
N ALA A 155 6.52 2.50 -1.24
CA ALA A 155 6.38 3.07 0.11
C ALA A 155 5.39 4.24 0.19
N ASP A 156 5.31 5.06 -0.86
CA ASP A 156 4.26 6.07 -1.07
C ASP A 156 2.85 5.46 -1.09
N ARG A 157 2.67 4.33 -1.75
CA ARG A 157 1.40 3.61 -1.71
C ARG A 157 1.10 2.97 -0.34
N MET A 158 2.12 2.63 0.46
CA MET A 158 1.90 2.23 1.86
C MET A 158 1.40 3.40 2.72
N LEU A 159 1.81 4.64 2.40
CA LEU A 159 1.29 5.86 3.01
C LEU A 159 -0.17 6.11 2.60
N ASP A 160 -0.49 6.07 1.31
CA ASP A 160 -1.87 6.22 0.80
C ASP A 160 -2.86 5.23 1.45
N MET A 161 -2.39 4.02 1.74
CA MET A 161 -3.19 2.94 2.32
C MET A 161 -3.20 2.93 3.85
N GLY A 162 -2.50 3.87 4.51
CA GLY A 162 -2.46 4.01 5.96
C GLY A 162 -1.62 2.95 6.69
N PHE A 163 -0.76 2.22 5.99
CA PHE A 163 0.06 1.13 6.57
C PHE A 163 1.32 1.61 7.29
N ILE A 164 1.63 2.92 7.32
CA ILE A 164 2.87 3.41 7.97
C ILE A 164 3.03 2.98 9.44
N PRO A 165 1.98 2.97 10.30
CA PRO A 165 2.10 2.46 11.66
C PRO A 165 2.47 0.97 11.70
N ASP A 166 1.93 0.15 10.79
CA ASP A 166 2.29 -1.26 10.68
C ASP A 166 3.75 -1.42 10.22
N VAL A 167 4.20 -0.62 9.25
CA VAL A 167 5.58 -0.66 8.73
C VAL A 167 6.57 -0.20 9.79
N GLN A 168 6.33 0.91 10.50
CA GLN A 168 7.15 1.35 11.63
C GLN A 168 7.21 0.28 12.72
N ARG A 169 6.07 -0.36 13.04
CA ARG A 169 6.02 -1.48 13.99
C ARG A 169 6.87 -2.65 13.51
N ILE A 170 6.76 -3.08 12.25
CA ILE A 170 7.59 -4.15 11.67
C ILE A 170 9.07 -3.78 11.76
N VAL A 171 9.46 -2.58 11.34
CA VAL A 171 10.85 -2.10 11.36
C VAL A 171 11.43 -2.10 12.79
N SER A 172 10.62 -1.76 13.80
CA SER A 172 11.03 -1.80 15.21
C SER A 172 11.28 -3.21 15.77
N LEU A 173 10.77 -4.26 15.09
CA LEU A 173 10.98 -5.67 15.42
C LEU A 173 12.20 -6.29 14.70
N LEU A 174 12.83 -5.56 13.77
CA LEU A 174 14.00 -6.04 13.02
C LEU A 174 15.32 -5.73 13.72
N PRO A 175 16.40 -6.45 13.40
CA PRO A 175 17.76 -6.06 13.76
C PRO A 175 18.08 -4.62 13.34
N LYS A 176 18.80 -3.90 14.19
CA LYS A 176 19.29 -2.54 13.90
C LYS A 176 20.42 -2.54 12.86
N ILE A 177 21.24 -3.58 12.85
CA ILE A 177 22.30 -3.78 11.86
C ILE A 177 21.73 -4.68 10.76
N ARG A 178 21.30 -4.05 9.67
CA ARG A 178 20.77 -4.66 8.45
C ARG A 178 20.99 -3.68 7.30
N GLN A 179 20.99 -4.15 6.07
CA GLN A 179 20.80 -3.30 4.90
C GLN A 179 19.30 -2.99 4.73
N THR A 180 18.96 -1.75 4.40
CA THR A 180 17.59 -1.32 4.09
C THR A 180 17.53 -0.66 2.71
N LEU A 181 16.65 -1.17 1.86
CA LEU A 181 16.41 -0.67 0.49
C LEU A 181 14.98 -0.10 0.41
N PHE A 182 14.88 1.21 0.28
CA PHE A 182 13.62 1.94 0.30
C PHE A 182 13.29 2.43 -1.11
N PHE A 183 12.16 1.97 -1.67
CA PHE A 183 11.73 2.28 -3.02
C PHE A 183 10.35 2.95 -3.06
N SER A 184 10.27 4.05 -3.79
CA SER A 184 9.08 4.89 -3.91
C SER A 184 8.98 5.47 -5.33
N ALA A 185 7.79 5.83 -5.79
CA ALA A 185 7.63 6.61 -7.02
C ALA A 185 7.76 8.13 -6.76
N THR A 186 7.59 8.56 -5.50
CA THR A 186 7.62 9.95 -5.05
C THR A 186 8.50 10.14 -3.79
N LEU A 187 8.99 11.36 -3.56
CA LEU A 187 9.74 11.76 -2.36
C LEU A 187 9.06 12.95 -1.64
N GLY A 188 7.76 12.82 -1.36
CA GLY A 188 7.03 13.79 -0.54
C GLY A 188 7.59 13.88 0.90
N PRO A 189 7.34 14.97 1.65
CA PRO A 189 7.96 15.18 2.97
C PRO A 189 7.75 14.05 3.98
N GLU A 190 6.59 13.39 3.96
CA GLU A 190 6.28 12.26 4.85
C GLU A 190 7.07 11.00 4.48
N ILE A 191 7.26 10.74 3.18
CA ILE A 191 8.09 9.65 2.67
C ILE A 191 9.58 9.93 2.90
N ARG A 192 10.01 11.18 2.77
CA ARG A 192 11.38 11.60 3.13
C ARG A 192 11.65 11.34 4.62
N LYS A 193 10.75 11.79 5.50
CA LYS A 193 10.84 11.53 6.95
C LYS A 193 10.89 10.04 7.28
N LEU A 194 10.10 9.21 6.60
CA LEU A 194 10.08 7.76 6.79
C LEU A 194 11.39 7.09 6.32
N ALA A 195 11.95 7.56 5.20
CA ALA A 195 13.24 7.11 4.70
C ALA A 195 14.38 7.50 5.67
N ASP A 196 14.38 8.73 6.18
CA ASP A 196 15.36 9.22 7.16
C ASP A 196 15.22 8.53 8.55
N GLU A 197 14.05 7.94 8.87
CA GLU A 197 13.85 7.09 10.07
C GLU A 197 14.40 5.66 9.89
N PHE A 198 14.34 5.11 8.68
CA PHE A 198 14.59 3.69 8.42
C PHE A 198 15.97 3.35 7.83
N LEU A 199 16.66 4.33 7.24
CA LEU A 199 17.91 4.14 6.48
C LEU A 199 19.13 4.67 7.24
N MET A 200 20.29 4.04 7.03
CA MET A 200 21.57 4.47 7.59
C MET A 200 22.56 4.91 6.49
N ASN A 201 22.75 6.23 6.36
CA ASN A 201 23.60 6.84 5.32
C ASN A 201 23.30 6.30 3.90
N PRO A 202 22.02 6.33 3.46
CA PRO A 202 21.63 5.75 2.18
C PRO A 202 22.34 6.43 1.00
N LYS A 203 22.53 5.67 -0.07
CA LYS A 203 22.76 6.26 -1.39
C LYS A 203 21.41 6.64 -1.98
N GLU A 204 21.17 7.94 -2.12
CA GLU A 204 20.01 8.44 -2.86
C GLU A 204 20.23 8.22 -4.37
N ILE A 205 19.22 7.62 -5.01
CA ILE A 205 19.18 7.29 -6.43
C ILE A 205 17.83 7.77 -6.97
N THR A 206 17.80 8.94 -7.56
CA THR A 206 16.62 9.47 -8.25
C THR A 206 16.78 9.24 -9.74
N VAL A 207 15.96 8.35 -10.29
CA VAL A 207 15.84 8.18 -11.74
C VAL A 207 14.64 9.01 -12.17
N ALA A 208 14.90 10.05 -12.96
CA ALA A 208 13.84 10.81 -13.60
C ALA A 208 12.89 9.85 -14.33
N ALA A 209 11.58 10.14 -14.29
CA ALA A 209 10.64 9.42 -15.13
C ALA A 209 11.13 9.46 -16.58
N ALA A 210 11.01 8.34 -17.30
CA ALA A 210 11.15 8.38 -18.75
C ALA A 210 10.14 9.42 -19.25
N SER A 211 10.64 10.54 -19.79
CA SER A 211 9.90 11.81 -19.92
C SER A 211 8.84 11.81 -21.02
N SER A 212 8.44 10.61 -21.46
CA SER A 212 7.47 10.30 -22.49
C SER A 212 6.05 10.12 -21.96
N ALA A 213 5.82 9.66 -20.73
CA ALA A 213 4.47 9.28 -20.29
C ALA A 213 3.45 10.45 -20.38
N ALA A 214 3.81 11.66 -19.98
CA ALA A 214 2.91 12.82 -20.08
C ALA A 214 2.82 13.44 -21.50
N THR A 215 3.62 12.97 -22.45
CA THR A 215 3.78 13.50 -23.82
C THR A 215 3.41 12.52 -24.94
N THR A 216 3.42 11.21 -24.69
CA THR A 216 2.85 10.17 -25.58
C THR A 216 1.38 9.86 -25.26
N ILE A 217 0.88 10.35 -24.11
CA ILE A 217 -0.53 10.23 -23.72
C ILE A 217 -1.27 11.52 -24.08
N GLU A 218 -2.13 11.43 -25.09
CA GLU A 218 -3.18 12.42 -25.36
C GLU A 218 -4.17 12.47 -24.19
N GLN A 219 -4.56 13.67 -23.77
CA GLN A 219 -5.40 13.87 -22.59
C GLN A 219 -6.60 14.74 -22.96
N PHE A 220 -7.80 14.31 -22.56
CA PHE A 220 -9.07 14.94 -22.90
C PHE A 220 -9.96 15.09 -21.66
N LEU A 221 -10.67 16.22 -21.57
CA LEU A 221 -11.58 16.56 -20.48
C LEU A 221 -12.99 16.82 -21.02
N ALA A 222 -13.93 15.93 -20.73
CA ALA A 222 -15.37 16.16 -20.95
C ALA A 222 -16.00 16.60 -19.62
N VAL A 223 -16.67 17.76 -19.62
CA VAL A 223 -17.37 18.30 -18.44
C VAL A 223 -18.88 18.23 -18.68
N VAL A 224 -19.56 17.40 -17.89
CA VAL A 224 -20.96 16.97 -18.12
C VAL A 224 -21.73 16.88 -16.80
N GLU A 225 -23.06 16.73 -16.84
CA GLU A 225 -23.81 16.48 -15.60
C GLU A 225 -23.54 15.09 -15.02
N GLY A 226 -23.69 14.97 -13.68
CA GLY A 226 -23.47 13.70 -12.96
C GLY A 226 -24.37 12.55 -13.41
N GLN A 227 -25.51 12.84 -14.04
CA GLN A 227 -26.40 11.84 -14.64
C GLN A 227 -25.88 11.30 -15.98
N ASP A 228 -25.26 12.18 -16.79
CA ASP A 228 -24.87 11.91 -18.17
C ASP A 228 -23.54 11.16 -18.30
N LYS A 229 -22.65 11.23 -17.29
CA LYS A 229 -21.31 10.59 -17.29
C LYS A 229 -21.31 9.17 -17.85
N ARG A 230 -22.38 8.41 -17.61
CA ARG A 230 -22.54 7.01 -18.07
C ARG A 230 -22.87 6.89 -19.56
N GLU A 231 -23.62 7.81 -20.17
CA GLU A 231 -23.75 7.83 -21.63
C GLU A 231 -22.53 8.48 -22.28
N THR A 232 -21.95 9.54 -21.69
CA THR A 232 -20.67 10.11 -22.13
C THR A 232 -19.59 9.02 -22.27
N LEU A 233 -19.43 8.17 -21.25
CA LEU A 233 -18.50 7.05 -21.30
C LEU A 233 -18.88 6.01 -22.36
N ARG A 234 -20.17 5.66 -22.50
CA ARG A 234 -20.62 4.70 -23.54
C ARG A 234 -20.45 5.22 -24.96
N HIS A 235 -20.63 6.52 -25.17
CA HIS A 235 -20.38 7.19 -26.44
C HIS A 235 -18.88 7.14 -26.78
N LEU A 236 -18.02 7.59 -25.86
CA LEU A 236 -16.57 7.53 -26.04
C LEU A 236 -16.08 6.10 -26.33
N ILE A 237 -16.58 5.09 -25.60
CA ILE A 237 -16.21 3.68 -25.83
C ILE A 237 -16.65 3.13 -27.21
N ARG A 238 -17.66 3.73 -27.86
CA ARG A 238 -18.12 3.34 -29.21
C ARG A 238 -17.40 4.08 -30.33
N VAL A 239 -16.98 5.33 -30.10
CA VAL A 239 -16.27 6.16 -31.08
C VAL A 239 -14.77 5.84 -31.09
N GLU A 240 -14.19 5.52 -29.94
CA GLU A 240 -12.77 5.19 -29.81
C GLU A 240 -12.45 3.75 -30.23
N ASN A 241 -11.34 3.58 -30.96
CA ASN A 241 -10.85 2.27 -31.39
C ASN A 241 -10.10 1.54 -30.25
N ILE A 242 -10.87 1.13 -29.24
CA ILE A 242 -10.34 0.51 -28.02
C ILE A 242 -9.91 -0.94 -28.27
N LYS A 243 -8.60 -1.19 -28.18
CA LYS A 243 -8.06 -2.56 -28.06
C LYS A 243 -8.32 -3.12 -26.66
N ASN A 244 -8.00 -2.31 -25.65
CA ASN A 244 -8.25 -2.56 -24.23
C ASN A 244 -8.21 -1.25 -23.42
N ALA A 245 -8.97 -1.15 -22.34
CA ALA A 245 -9.04 0.05 -21.51
C ALA A 245 -9.26 -0.21 -20.02
N PHE A 246 -8.74 0.71 -19.19
CA PHE A 246 -9.10 0.83 -17.78
C PHE A 246 -10.16 1.91 -17.60
N VAL A 247 -11.13 1.66 -16.71
CA VAL A 247 -12.18 2.62 -16.33
C VAL A 247 -12.15 2.85 -14.82
N PHE A 248 -11.64 4.00 -14.39
CA PHE A 248 -11.42 4.33 -12.98
C PHE A 248 -12.62 5.06 -12.35
N CYS A 249 -13.11 4.52 -11.24
CA CYS A 249 -14.14 5.13 -10.38
C CYS A 249 -13.59 5.34 -8.97
N ASN A 250 -13.99 6.43 -8.30
CA ASN A 250 -13.42 6.79 -6.98
C ASN A 250 -13.89 5.87 -5.84
N ARG A 251 -14.94 5.04 -6.03
CA ARG A 251 -15.48 4.16 -4.98
C ARG A 251 -15.90 2.81 -5.54
N LYS A 252 -15.71 1.76 -4.73
CA LYS A 252 -16.12 0.37 -5.01
C LYS A 252 -17.60 0.21 -5.42
N ARG A 253 -18.52 0.96 -4.80
CA ARG A 253 -19.95 0.92 -5.16
C ARG A 253 -20.21 1.46 -6.56
N ASP A 254 -19.43 2.44 -6.99
CA ASP A 254 -19.58 3.09 -8.28
C ASP A 254 -18.99 2.20 -9.39
N VAL A 255 -17.93 1.43 -9.08
CA VAL A 255 -17.44 0.29 -9.89
C VAL A 255 -18.55 -0.75 -10.12
N ASP A 256 -19.22 -1.24 -9.06
CA ASP A 256 -20.34 -2.20 -9.16
C ASP A 256 -21.48 -1.69 -10.06
N ILE A 257 -21.86 -0.42 -9.88
CA ILE A 257 -22.95 0.22 -10.63
C ILE A 257 -22.57 0.39 -12.10
N LEU A 258 -21.34 0.83 -12.38
CA LEU A 258 -20.87 1.06 -13.74
C LEU A 258 -20.64 -0.24 -14.50
N TYR A 259 -20.09 -1.28 -13.85
CA TYR A 259 -19.96 -2.62 -14.43
C TYR A 259 -21.30 -3.18 -14.89
N ARG A 260 -22.31 -3.20 -14.01
CA ARG A 260 -23.66 -3.68 -14.36
C ARG A 260 -24.30 -2.83 -15.46
N SER A 261 -24.00 -1.52 -15.48
CA SER A 261 -24.43 -0.64 -16.56
C SER A 261 -23.78 -1.03 -17.90
N LEU A 262 -22.47 -1.24 -17.94
CA LEU A 262 -21.75 -1.62 -19.16
C LEU A 262 -22.15 -3.02 -19.67
N GLN A 263 -22.33 -4.00 -18.77
CA GLN A 263 -22.87 -5.31 -19.12
C GLN A 263 -24.27 -5.23 -19.74
N LYS A 264 -25.17 -4.41 -19.18
CA LYS A 264 -26.53 -4.21 -19.73
C LYS A 264 -26.51 -3.61 -21.15
N HIS A 265 -25.44 -2.88 -21.50
CA HIS A 265 -25.23 -2.33 -22.84
C HIS A 265 -24.27 -3.19 -23.70
N HIS A 266 -24.09 -4.47 -23.34
CA HIS A 266 -23.35 -5.49 -24.10
C HIS A 266 -21.85 -5.21 -24.33
N PHE A 267 -21.20 -4.46 -23.44
CA PHE A 267 -19.75 -4.29 -23.48
C PHE A 267 -19.01 -5.48 -22.83
N GLU A 268 -17.88 -5.89 -23.41
CA GLU A 268 -17.00 -6.94 -22.89
C GLU A 268 -16.19 -6.39 -21.70
N VAL A 269 -16.76 -6.49 -20.50
CA VAL A 269 -16.29 -5.81 -19.30
C VAL A 269 -16.09 -6.78 -18.12
N VAL A 270 -15.06 -6.50 -17.33
CA VAL A 270 -14.81 -7.08 -16.00
C VAL A 270 -14.72 -5.96 -14.94
N GLN A 271 -14.99 -6.29 -13.67
CA GLN A 271 -14.84 -5.35 -12.55
C GLN A 271 -13.77 -5.80 -11.56
N MET A 272 -13.19 -4.85 -10.83
CA MET A 272 -12.23 -5.14 -9.77
C MET A 272 -12.14 -4.03 -8.71
N HIS A 273 -12.46 -4.38 -7.47
CA HIS A 273 -12.32 -3.50 -6.29
C HIS A 273 -11.90 -4.32 -5.06
N GLY A 274 -11.52 -3.64 -3.96
CA GLY A 274 -10.93 -4.27 -2.77
C GLY A 274 -11.77 -5.36 -2.11
N ASP A 275 -13.10 -5.21 -2.09
CA ASP A 275 -14.03 -6.19 -1.48
C ASP A 275 -14.18 -7.52 -2.28
N MET A 276 -13.59 -7.65 -3.46
CA MET A 276 -13.68 -8.89 -4.24
C MET A 276 -12.72 -9.96 -3.73
N ALA A 277 -13.22 -11.19 -3.62
CA ALA A 277 -12.41 -12.36 -3.28
C ALA A 277 -11.26 -12.56 -4.29
N GLN A 278 -10.09 -12.99 -3.81
CA GLN A 278 -8.88 -13.10 -4.64
C GLN A 278 -9.05 -13.97 -5.89
N PRO A 279 -9.72 -15.14 -5.86
CA PRO A 279 -9.95 -15.94 -7.07
C PRO A 279 -10.71 -15.16 -8.15
N ALA A 280 -11.75 -14.40 -7.78
CA ALA A 280 -12.51 -13.58 -8.72
C ALA A 280 -11.69 -12.39 -9.27
N ARG A 281 -10.78 -11.82 -8.47
CA ARG A 281 -9.83 -10.79 -8.95
C ARG A 281 -8.80 -11.37 -9.93
N LEU A 282 -8.30 -12.58 -9.67
CA LEU A 282 -7.38 -13.30 -10.57
C LEU A 282 -8.09 -13.73 -11.86
N GLU A 283 -9.34 -14.19 -11.79
CA GLU A 283 -10.16 -14.52 -12.96
C GLU A 283 -10.42 -13.27 -13.83
N ALA A 284 -10.89 -12.17 -13.22
CA ALA A 284 -11.12 -10.90 -13.92
C ALA A 284 -9.82 -10.37 -14.58
N LEU A 285 -8.68 -10.48 -13.88
CA LEU A 285 -7.37 -10.12 -14.42
C LEU A 285 -6.95 -11.05 -15.56
N GLY A 286 -7.22 -12.35 -15.47
CA GLY A 286 -6.97 -13.34 -16.52
C GLY A 286 -7.75 -13.02 -17.80
N LYS A 287 -9.06 -12.75 -17.66
CA LYS A 287 -9.95 -12.37 -18.77
C LYS A 287 -9.57 -11.05 -19.44
N PHE A 288 -9.05 -10.09 -18.68
CA PHE A 288 -8.49 -8.86 -19.26
C PHE A 288 -7.12 -9.10 -19.93
N LYS A 289 -6.27 -9.98 -19.38
CA LYS A 289 -4.96 -10.34 -19.96
C LYS A 289 -5.08 -11.18 -21.23
N SER A 290 -6.12 -12.02 -21.36
CA SER A 290 -6.40 -12.82 -22.56
C SER A 290 -7.07 -12.02 -23.69
N GLY A 291 -7.68 -10.87 -23.37
CA GLY A 291 -8.50 -10.09 -24.30
C GLY A 291 -9.96 -10.54 -24.39
N GLU A 292 -10.41 -11.49 -23.56
CA GLU A 292 -11.81 -11.88 -23.41
C GLU A 292 -12.69 -10.71 -22.92
N ALA A 293 -12.11 -9.82 -22.09
CA ALA A 293 -12.72 -8.57 -21.69
C ALA A 293 -11.86 -7.38 -22.11
N LYS A 294 -12.39 -6.49 -22.96
CA LYS A 294 -11.71 -5.27 -23.41
C LYS A 294 -11.68 -4.17 -22.34
N LEU A 295 -12.58 -4.19 -21.36
CA LEU A 295 -12.73 -3.14 -20.34
C LEU A 295 -12.54 -3.67 -18.92
N LEU A 296 -11.72 -2.99 -18.11
CA LEU A 296 -11.58 -3.24 -16.67
C LEU A 296 -12.06 -2.04 -15.85
N VAL A 297 -13.25 -2.15 -15.24
CA VAL A 297 -13.77 -1.13 -14.31
C VAL A 297 -13.15 -1.35 -12.94
N CYS A 298 -12.50 -0.33 -12.39
CA CYS A 298 -11.71 -0.49 -11.17
C CYS A 298 -11.65 0.76 -10.28
N SER A 299 -11.30 0.53 -9.02
CA SER A 299 -10.91 1.57 -8.05
C SER A 299 -9.39 1.61 -7.89
N ASP A 300 -8.81 2.79 -7.66
CA ASP A 300 -7.36 3.03 -7.58
C ASP A 300 -6.59 1.96 -6.79
N VAL A 301 -7.00 1.74 -5.53
CA VAL A 301 -6.39 0.77 -4.60
C VAL A 301 -6.21 -0.62 -5.22
N ALA A 302 -7.18 -1.05 -6.04
CA ALA A 302 -7.22 -2.39 -6.63
C ALA A 302 -6.44 -2.51 -7.95
N ALA A 303 -6.24 -1.39 -8.67
CA ALA A 303 -5.55 -1.34 -9.97
C ALA A 303 -4.09 -0.85 -9.90
N ARG A 304 -3.70 -0.15 -8.82
CA ARG A 304 -2.29 -0.01 -8.44
C ARG A 304 -1.66 -1.40 -8.23
N GLY A 305 -0.38 -1.58 -8.53
CA GLY A 305 0.31 -2.87 -8.41
C GLY A 305 -0.21 -4.01 -9.28
N ILE A 306 -0.91 -3.71 -10.39
CA ILE A 306 -1.19 -4.70 -11.44
C ILE A 306 -0.22 -4.52 -12.59
N ASP A 307 0.52 -5.59 -12.89
CA ASP A 307 1.31 -5.73 -14.10
C ASP A 307 0.46 -6.29 -15.26
N ILE A 308 0.12 -5.41 -16.19
CA ILE A 308 -0.37 -5.70 -17.54
C ILE A 308 0.46 -4.78 -18.47
N LYS A 309 0.65 -5.20 -19.73
CA LYS A 309 1.17 -4.34 -20.81
C LYS A 309 0.33 -3.05 -20.92
N ALA A 310 0.89 -2.00 -21.53
CA ALA A 310 0.17 -0.73 -21.71
C ALA A 310 -1.24 -0.97 -22.29
N VAL A 311 -2.27 -0.43 -21.63
CA VAL A 311 -3.61 -0.42 -22.21
C VAL A 311 -3.70 0.67 -23.26
N SER A 312 -4.51 0.49 -24.30
CA SER A 312 -4.66 1.51 -25.36
C SER A 312 -5.32 2.80 -24.85
N HIS A 313 -6.23 2.67 -23.87
CA HIS A 313 -7.06 3.77 -23.39
C HIS A 313 -7.21 3.77 -21.86
N VAL A 314 -7.37 4.95 -21.27
CA VAL A 314 -7.73 5.13 -19.85
C VAL A 314 -8.92 6.08 -19.75
N PHE A 315 -9.96 5.67 -19.03
CA PHE A 315 -11.14 6.48 -18.75
C PHE A 315 -11.22 6.78 -17.25
N ASN A 316 -10.99 8.04 -16.88
CA ASN A 316 -11.32 8.54 -15.55
C ASN A 316 -12.82 8.84 -15.52
N PHE A 317 -13.65 7.86 -15.15
CA PHE A 317 -15.09 8.05 -15.00
C PHE A 317 -15.40 9.02 -13.85
N ASP A 318 -14.56 9.01 -12.80
CA ASP A 318 -14.49 10.07 -11.79
C ASP A 318 -13.13 10.76 -11.83
N VAL A 319 -13.11 12.08 -11.57
CA VAL A 319 -11.86 12.84 -11.38
C VAL A 319 -11.21 12.37 -10.07
N PRO A 320 -9.91 12.01 -10.05
CA PRO A 320 -9.26 11.58 -8.80
C PRO A 320 -9.18 12.74 -7.80
N ILE A 321 -9.31 12.41 -6.51
CA ILE A 321 -9.32 13.39 -5.41
C ILE A 321 -7.92 13.98 -5.16
N HIS A 322 -6.88 13.20 -5.47
CA HIS A 322 -5.48 13.58 -5.38
C HIS A 322 -4.89 13.72 -6.79
N SER A 323 -4.08 14.75 -7.02
CA SER A 323 -3.50 15.07 -8.33
C SER A 323 -2.53 13.97 -8.81
N GLU A 324 -1.87 13.32 -7.87
CA GLU A 324 -0.85 12.29 -8.08
C GLU A 324 -1.49 11.02 -8.66
N ASP A 325 -2.71 10.70 -8.23
CA ASP A 325 -3.47 9.57 -8.76
C ASP A 325 -3.87 9.74 -10.22
N TYR A 326 -4.06 10.97 -10.71
CA TYR A 326 -4.25 11.18 -12.15
C TYR A 326 -3.06 10.63 -12.95
N VAL A 327 -1.85 10.94 -12.51
CA VAL A 327 -0.61 10.44 -13.12
C VAL A 327 -0.51 8.91 -13.02
N HIS A 328 -0.88 8.32 -11.87
CA HIS A 328 -0.89 6.87 -11.66
C HIS A 328 -1.94 6.11 -12.50
N ARG A 329 -3.07 6.78 -12.82
CA ARG A 329 -4.13 6.26 -13.70
C ARG A 329 -3.74 6.36 -15.17
N ILE A 330 -3.34 7.53 -15.66
CA ILE A 330 -2.99 7.69 -17.08
C ILE A 330 -1.73 6.89 -17.42
N GLY A 331 -0.78 6.76 -16.49
CA GLY A 331 0.42 5.91 -16.61
C GLY A 331 0.16 4.38 -16.67
N ARG A 332 -1.08 3.96 -16.94
CA ARG A 332 -1.46 2.61 -17.38
C ARG A 332 -1.47 2.48 -18.91
N THR A 333 -1.65 3.58 -19.64
CA THR A 333 -1.39 3.68 -21.09
C THR A 333 -0.01 4.33 -21.36
N GLY A 334 0.38 4.50 -22.62
CA GLY A 334 1.59 5.25 -23.04
C GLY A 334 2.96 4.70 -22.60
N ARG A 335 3.07 3.42 -22.17
CA ARG A 335 4.34 2.84 -21.69
C ARG A 335 5.22 2.36 -22.85
N ALA A 336 6.53 2.29 -22.59
CA ALA A 336 7.55 1.75 -23.50
C ALA A 336 7.67 2.44 -24.88
N GLY A 337 7.12 3.65 -25.04
CA GLY A 337 7.17 4.43 -26.29
C GLY A 337 5.91 4.35 -27.13
N GLU A 338 4.95 3.48 -26.78
CA GLU A 338 3.60 3.50 -27.36
C GLU A 338 2.88 4.81 -27.04
N THR A 339 1.96 5.22 -27.92
CA THR A 339 1.01 6.31 -27.63
C THR A 339 -0.20 5.80 -26.83
N GLY A 340 -0.91 6.71 -26.19
CA GLY A 340 -2.08 6.40 -25.37
C GLY A 340 -3.10 7.53 -25.39
N ARG A 341 -4.36 7.21 -25.06
CA ARG A 341 -5.42 8.23 -24.93
C ARG A 341 -6.08 8.14 -23.55
N ALA A 342 -6.17 9.27 -22.85
CA ALA A 342 -6.71 9.39 -21.51
C ALA A 342 -7.89 10.38 -21.48
N PHE A 343 -9.09 9.87 -21.25
CA PHE A 343 -10.33 10.65 -21.20
C PHE A 343 -10.79 10.83 -19.75
N THR A 344 -11.16 12.06 -19.38
CA THR A 344 -11.59 12.39 -18.04
C THR A 344 -12.98 13.00 -18.06
N ILE A 345 -13.90 12.39 -17.31
CA ILE A 345 -15.30 12.81 -17.23
C ILE A 345 -15.50 13.55 -15.90
N ALA A 346 -15.42 14.87 -15.97
CA ALA A 346 -15.66 15.75 -14.85
C ALA A 346 -17.13 16.16 -14.77
N THR A 347 -17.57 16.50 -13.57
CA THR A 347 -18.76 17.33 -13.33
C THR A 347 -18.32 18.75 -12.99
N PRO A 348 -19.22 19.76 -13.08
CA PRO A 348 -18.88 21.13 -12.67
C PRO A 348 -18.31 21.23 -11.26
N ASP A 349 -18.77 20.41 -10.31
CA ASP A 349 -18.30 20.43 -8.92
C ASP A 349 -16.88 19.84 -8.73
N ASP A 350 -16.31 19.17 -9.74
CA ASP A 350 -14.95 18.58 -9.70
C ASP A 350 -13.82 19.59 -10.01
N GLY A 351 -14.15 20.85 -10.34
CA GLY A 351 -13.21 21.86 -10.85
C GLY A 351 -11.95 22.07 -10.02
N LYS A 352 -12.04 21.94 -8.68
CA LYS A 352 -10.87 22.04 -7.78
C LYS A 352 -9.87 20.91 -7.94
N PHE A 353 -10.34 19.70 -8.27
CA PHE A 353 -9.48 18.55 -8.52
C PHE A 353 -8.82 18.67 -9.90
N VAL A 354 -9.56 19.13 -10.91
CA VAL A 354 -9.01 19.39 -12.26
C VAL A 354 -7.89 20.42 -12.20
N VAL A 355 -8.08 21.57 -11.54
CA VAL A 355 -7.03 22.61 -11.41
C VAL A 355 -5.81 22.09 -10.64
N ALA A 356 -5.98 21.21 -9.65
CA ALA A 356 -4.85 20.58 -8.95
C ALA A 356 -4.07 19.62 -9.88
N ILE A 357 -4.77 18.86 -10.73
CA ILE A 357 -4.18 17.98 -11.73
C ILE A 357 -3.42 18.79 -12.79
N GLU A 358 -4.04 19.80 -13.38
CA GLU A 358 -3.44 20.68 -14.41
C GLU A 358 -2.17 21.37 -13.88
N LYS A 359 -2.20 21.83 -12.63
CA LYS A 359 -1.03 22.37 -11.93
C LYS A 359 0.09 21.33 -11.72
N LEU A 360 -0.25 20.07 -11.45
CA LEU A 360 0.76 19.00 -11.29
C LEU A 360 1.39 18.59 -12.64
N ILE A 361 0.60 18.50 -13.71
CA ILE A 361 1.10 18.12 -15.04
C ILE A 361 1.72 19.30 -15.83
N GLY A 362 1.56 20.54 -15.32
CA GLY A 362 2.16 21.75 -15.91
C GLY A 362 1.49 22.22 -17.21
N LYS A 363 0.26 21.75 -17.50
CA LYS A 363 -0.52 22.09 -18.70
C LYS A 363 -2.02 21.95 -18.42
N GLU A 364 -2.83 22.74 -19.11
CA GLU A 364 -4.28 22.56 -19.18
C GLU A 364 -4.62 21.28 -19.97
N ILE A 365 -5.75 20.64 -19.65
CA ILE A 365 -6.23 19.46 -20.36
C ILE A 365 -7.20 19.91 -21.47
N PRO A 366 -6.95 19.58 -22.75
CA PRO A 366 -7.86 19.86 -23.85
C PRO A 366 -9.31 19.45 -23.56
N ARG A 367 -10.24 20.41 -23.62
CA ARG A 367 -11.66 20.15 -23.47
C ARG A 367 -12.18 19.36 -24.69
N LEU A 368 -13.07 18.41 -24.43
CA LEU A 368 -13.71 17.58 -25.45
C LEU A 368 -15.24 17.71 -25.33
N GLU A 369 -15.85 18.25 -26.36
CA GLU A 369 -17.30 18.19 -26.54
C GLU A 369 -17.71 16.78 -26.98
N VAL A 370 -18.85 16.29 -26.49
CA VAL A 370 -19.33 14.93 -26.76
C VAL A 370 -20.72 15.01 -27.37
N GLU A 371 -20.91 14.42 -28.55
CA GLU A 371 -22.13 14.59 -29.33
C GLU A 371 -23.38 14.12 -28.55
N GLY A 372 -24.39 14.98 -28.49
CA GLY A 372 -25.64 14.72 -27.76
C GLY A 372 -25.57 14.92 -26.24
N VAL A 373 -24.43 15.34 -25.67
CA VAL A 373 -24.29 15.66 -24.25
C VAL A 373 -23.96 17.16 -24.08
N PRO A 374 -24.68 17.92 -23.23
CA PRO A 374 -24.36 19.32 -22.98
C PRO A 374 -22.95 19.47 -22.37
N ALA A 375 -22.08 20.23 -23.05
CA ALA A 375 -20.81 20.66 -22.49
C ALA A 375 -21.04 21.74 -21.42
N LEU A 376 -20.38 21.59 -20.27
CA LEU A 376 -20.49 22.51 -19.13
C LEU A 376 -19.13 23.11 -18.76
N GLU A 377 -19.15 24.13 -17.90
CA GLU A 377 -17.94 24.70 -17.30
C GLU A 377 -17.69 24.18 -15.88
N LEU A 378 -16.44 24.29 -15.41
CA LEU A 378 -16.02 23.89 -14.07
C LEU A 378 -16.34 24.98 -13.05
N ASN A 379 -17.04 24.63 -11.96
CA ASN A 379 -17.22 25.49 -10.80
C ASN A 379 -15.93 25.48 -9.96
N LEU A 380 -15.17 26.58 -10.02
CA LEU A 380 -14.02 26.79 -9.12
C LEU A 380 -14.46 27.24 -7.71
N GLU A 381 -15.64 27.87 -7.63
CA GLU A 381 -16.30 28.32 -6.40
C GLU A 381 -16.87 27.13 -5.59
N PRO A 382 -16.59 27.02 -4.27
CA PRO A 382 -17.13 25.96 -3.45
C PRO A 382 -18.61 26.19 -3.14
N ARG A 383 -19.51 25.52 -3.87
CA ARG A 383 -20.93 25.42 -3.51
C ARG A 383 -21.09 24.88 -2.08
N ARG A 384 -21.40 25.78 -1.14
CA ARG A 384 -21.85 25.41 0.21
C ARG A 384 -23.06 24.48 0.04
N ARG A 385 -22.98 23.24 0.51
CA ARG A 385 -24.12 22.30 0.49
C ARG A 385 -25.23 22.79 1.42
N GLY A 386 -26.08 23.66 0.88
CA GLY A 386 -27.23 24.22 1.57
C GLY A 386 -28.20 23.13 1.96
N ARG A 387 -28.23 22.78 3.25
CA ARG A 387 -29.23 21.87 3.83
C ARG A 387 -30.58 22.58 3.97
N GLY A 388 -31.15 23.02 2.84
CA GLY A 388 -32.55 23.39 2.77
C GLY A 388 -33.39 22.17 3.17
N GLY A 389 -34.30 22.26 4.13
CA GLY A 389 -34.97 23.46 4.65
C GLY A 389 -36.41 23.43 4.16
N ARG A 390 -37.13 22.37 4.55
CA ARG A 390 -38.44 22.01 4.04
C ARG A 390 -39.52 22.74 4.84
N ASP A 391 -39.73 24.02 4.55
CA ASP A 391 -40.94 24.75 4.94
C ASP A 391 -41.10 26.04 4.11
N GLN A 392 -41.99 26.01 3.12
CA GLN A 392 -42.70 27.21 2.64
C GLN A 392 -43.97 26.82 1.88
N ASP A 393 -44.99 26.38 2.62
CA ASP A 393 -46.34 26.20 2.10
C ASP A 393 -47.37 26.45 3.21
N ARG A 394 -47.80 27.72 3.36
CA ARG A 394 -49.18 28.14 3.71
C ARG A 394 -49.34 29.66 3.97
N LYS A 395 -50.31 30.22 3.23
CA LYS A 395 -51.26 31.30 3.61
C LYS A 395 -50.76 32.73 3.86
N ASP A 396 -51.05 33.59 2.88
CA ASP A 396 -51.72 34.88 3.10
C ASP A 396 -53.17 34.68 3.63
N GLY A 397 -53.76 35.70 4.28
CA GLY A 397 -55.18 35.63 4.70
C GLY A 397 -55.67 36.60 5.80
N GLU A 398 -55.68 37.91 5.51
CA GLU A 398 -56.60 38.96 6.03
C GLU A 398 -56.96 39.16 7.54
N THR A 399 -56.48 40.30 8.07
CA THR A 399 -57.26 41.45 8.62
C THR A 399 -58.24 41.30 9.84
N LYS A 400 -57.92 41.95 11.00
CA LYS A 400 -58.66 43.12 11.61
C LYS A 400 -58.41 43.43 13.12
N THR A 401 -58.31 44.74 13.41
CA THR A 401 -58.77 45.54 14.60
C THR A 401 -58.20 45.43 16.05
N ARG A 402 -57.61 46.57 16.49
CA ARG A 402 -57.81 47.39 17.73
C ARG A 402 -57.49 46.88 19.17
N ASP A 403 -56.74 47.76 19.87
CA ASP A 403 -56.78 48.15 21.32
C ASP A 403 -56.64 47.05 22.42
N ASP A 404 -56.19 47.31 23.66
CA ASP A 404 -55.90 48.56 24.38
C ASP A 404 -54.72 48.42 25.40
N ARG A 405 -54.08 49.55 25.73
CA ARG A 405 -53.34 49.93 26.98
C ARG A 405 -52.54 48.95 27.88
N ARG A 406 -51.29 49.42 28.16
CA ARG A 406 -50.59 49.51 29.50
C ARG A 406 -50.01 48.18 30.08
N SER A 407 -48.98 48.18 30.96
CA SER A 407 -48.29 49.25 31.71
C SER A 407 -46.79 48.99 32.03
N ARG A 408 -46.02 50.09 32.17
CA ARG A 408 -44.91 50.42 33.15
C ARG A 408 -43.98 49.30 33.69
N GLY A 409 -42.67 49.52 33.89
CA GLY A 409 -41.83 50.74 33.79
C GLY A 409 -40.32 50.40 33.79
N ARG A 410 -39.41 51.25 33.29
CA ARG A 410 -38.82 52.46 33.93
C ARG A 410 -37.89 52.11 35.12
N ARG A 411 -36.57 52.11 34.94
CA ARG A 411 -35.63 53.27 35.14
C ARG A 411 -34.27 52.99 34.45
N THR A 412 -33.76 53.86 33.55
CA THR A 412 -32.62 54.82 33.73
C THR A 412 -31.33 54.18 34.31
N GLY A 413 -30.12 54.25 33.71
CA GLY A 413 -29.50 55.23 32.76
C GLY A 413 -28.53 56.19 33.50
N PRO A 414 -27.67 57.04 32.86
CA PRO A 414 -27.44 57.29 31.41
C PRO A 414 -25.95 57.60 30.97
N VAL A 415 -25.74 57.99 29.69
CA VAL A 415 -24.58 58.71 29.02
C VAL A 415 -23.13 58.17 29.13
N ALA A 416 -22.17 58.48 28.23
CA ALA A 416 -22.08 59.17 26.92
C ALA A 416 -20.99 58.44 26.08
N GLU A 417 -21.00 58.30 24.75
CA GLU A 417 -21.07 59.25 23.61
C GLU A 417 -19.71 59.89 23.21
N ALA A 418 -19.50 60.19 21.92
CA ALA A 418 -18.19 60.30 21.24
C ALA A 418 -17.76 61.79 20.97
N PRO A 419 -16.95 62.23 19.95
CA PRO A 419 -16.53 61.64 18.66
C PRO A 419 -15.01 61.75 18.33
N ALA A 420 -14.67 61.74 17.04
CA ALA A 420 -13.33 61.61 16.46
C ALA A 420 -12.74 62.92 15.86
N GLU A 421 -11.44 62.90 15.55
CA GLU A 421 -10.71 63.46 14.37
C GLU A 421 -9.19 63.16 14.60
N ALA A 422 -8.28 62.77 13.70
CA ALA A 422 -8.05 62.86 12.23
C ALA A 422 -6.87 63.81 11.90
N VAL A 423 -6.19 63.59 10.75
CA VAL A 423 -5.17 64.50 10.12
C VAL A 423 -3.80 64.56 10.86
N GLU A 424 -2.59 64.45 10.27
CA GLU A 424 -2.19 64.02 8.91
C GLU A 424 -0.71 63.51 8.80
N THR A 425 -0.31 63.23 7.55
CA THR A 425 1.01 62.89 6.97
C THR A 425 2.28 63.56 7.53
N THR A 426 3.39 62.81 7.56
CA THR A 426 4.57 62.94 6.66
C THR A 426 5.57 61.78 6.90
N VAL A 427 5.87 60.95 5.90
CA VAL A 427 7.03 60.97 4.97
C VAL A 427 8.35 60.41 5.58
N ALA A 428 8.98 59.49 4.83
CA ALA A 428 10.23 58.76 5.11
C ALA A 428 11.47 59.56 4.62
N PRO A 429 12.73 59.04 4.51
CA PRO A 429 13.27 57.67 4.72
C PRO A 429 14.57 57.70 5.60
N GLU A 430 15.64 56.87 5.55
CA GLU A 430 16.10 55.74 4.71
C GLU A 430 17.26 54.94 5.39
N ILE A 431 17.91 54.01 4.65
CA ILE A 431 19.31 53.54 4.75
C ILE A 431 19.72 52.59 5.92
N ALA A 432 19.81 51.30 5.54
CA ALA A 432 20.93 50.35 5.70
C ALA A 432 21.46 49.85 7.09
N GLU A 433 21.48 48.52 7.26
CA GLU A 433 22.68 47.64 7.11
C GLU A 433 24.07 48.20 7.54
N GLN A 434 25.00 47.52 8.26
CA GLN A 434 25.25 46.07 8.47
C GLN A 434 25.67 45.69 9.95
N PRO A 435 26.73 44.89 10.30
CA PRO A 435 26.51 43.65 11.08
C PRO A 435 27.34 43.46 12.40
N GLN A 436 27.44 42.20 12.85
CA GLN A 436 28.11 41.62 14.05
C GLN A 436 29.66 41.79 14.07
N PRO A 437 30.46 41.22 15.04
CA PRO A 437 30.16 40.42 16.26
C PRO A 437 31.02 40.75 17.53
N GLN A 438 30.85 40.02 18.65
CA GLN A 438 31.93 39.25 19.35
C GLN A 438 31.53 38.55 20.70
N GLN A 439 31.96 37.28 20.83
CA GLN A 439 32.51 36.54 22.00
C GLN A 439 31.82 36.48 23.40
N GLN A 440 31.30 35.27 23.73
CA GLN A 440 31.66 34.32 24.83
C GLN A 440 32.24 34.80 26.22
N PRO A 441 32.33 33.93 27.26
CA PRO A 441 31.31 33.03 27.86
C PRO A 441 31.35 33.04 29.43
N ARG A 442 30.35 32.47 30.14
CA ARG A 442 30.49 32.05 31.57
C ARG A 442 29.74 30.76 31.93
N GLU A 443 30.08 30.20 33.09
CA GLU A 443 29.99 28.77 33.45
C GLU A 443 29.37 28.57 34.87
N ARG A 444 28.92 27.33 35.17
CA ARG A 444 28.48 26.80 36.50
C ARG A 444 27.05 27.22 36.92
N SER A 445 26.31 26.49 37.75
CA SER A 445 26.69 25.42 38.72
C SER A 445 25.69 24.25 38.80
N ARG A 446 26.14 23.10 39.29
CA ARG A 446 25.30 22.02 39.88
C ARG A 446 25.20 22.19 41.41
N PRO A 447 24.28 21.47 42.07
CA PRO A 447 24.72 20.41 42.98
C PRO A 447 24.03 19.04 42.72
N ARG A 448 24.21 18.08 43.64
CA ARG A 448 23.73 16.68 43.59
C ARG A 448 22.92 16.33 44.84
N ARG A 449 22.14 15.23 44.75
CA ARG A 449 21.87 14.16 45.74
C ARG A 449 22.01 14.47 47.25
N ASP A 450 21.06 13.99 48.06
CA ASP A 450 21.26 12.67 48.70
C ASP A 450 19.98 11.90 49.07
N ASP A 451 20.17 10.64 49.51
CA ASP A 451 19.20 9.61 49.87
C ASP A 451 18.70 9.73 51.34
N SER A 452 17.49 9.25 51.64
CA SER A 452 17.10 8.81 52.99
C SER A 452 15.77 8.02 52.95
N ARG A 453 15.58 7.16 53.96
CA ARG A 453 14.54 6.11 53.99
C ARG A 453 13.64 6.24 55.23
N ARG A 454 12.56 5.44 55.22
CA ARG A 454 11.76 4.91 56.34
C ARG A 454 10.55 5.73 56.83
N ASP A 455 9.38 5.13 56.62
CA ASP A 455 8.58 4.47 57.68
C ASP A 455 7.96 5.37 58.78
N ASP A 456 6.65 5.60 58.67
CA ASP A 456 5.71 5.21 59.73
C ASP A 456 4.30 4.95 59.11
N SER A 457 3.30 4.80 59.96
CA SER A 457 2.14 3.93 59.77
C SER A 457 0.83 4.55 60.30
N ARG A 458 -0.29 3.83 60.09
CA ARG A 458 -1.65 4.07 60.64
C ARG A 458 -2.41 5.19 59.90
N ARG A 459 -3.50 4.80 59.23
CA ARG A 459 -4.91 4.91 59.68
C ARG A 459 -5.52 6.29 59.46
N ASP A 460 -6.60 6.34 58.70
CA ASP A 460 -7.89 6.52 59.36
C ASP A 460 -9.02 5.75 58.64
N GLU A 461 -10.16 5.60 59.31
CA GLU A 461 -11.29 4.77 58.85
C GLU A 461 -12.48 5.61 58.30
N ASN A 462 -13.57 4.92 57.91
CA ASN A 462 -14.89 5.42 57.50
C ASN A 462 -15.03 5.76 56.00
N ARG A 463 -16.15 5.47 55.32
CA ARG A 463 -17.39 4.72 55.71
C ARG A 463 -18.13 4.27 54.43
N ARG A 464 -18.84 3.13 54.51
CA ARG A 464 -20.21 2.81 53.99
C ARG A 464 -20.59 3.26 52.54
N ASP A 465 -21.36 2.48 51.78
CA ASP A 465 -22.55 1.73 52.21
C ASP A 465 -22.78 0.42 51.44
N ASP A 466 -23.68 -0.40 51.98
CA ASP A 466 -24.09 -1.70 51.43
C ASP A 466 -25.01 -1.61 50.19
N ARG A 467 -24.95 -2.66 49.35
CA ARG A 467 -26.15 -3.30 48.78
C ARG A 467 -25.88 -4.77 48.41
N ARG A 468 -26.68 -5.68 48.97
CA ARG A 468 -26.74 -7.10 48.62
C ARG A 468 -28.16 -7.45 48.21
N ASP A 469 -28.28 -8.35 47.24
CA ASP A 469 -29.19 -9.50 47.23
C ASP A 469 -28.38 -10.63 46.54
N ASP A 470 -28.23 -11.85 47.06
CA ASP A 470 -29.22 -12.91 47.37
C ASP A 470 -29.93 -13.45 46.10
N ARG A 471 -30.06 -14.77 45.84
CA ARG A 471 -29.64 -15.97 46.61
C ARG A 471 -29.51 -17.26 45.76
N ARG A 472 -28.53 -18.09 46.13
CA ARG A 472 -28.51 -19.58 46.17
C ARG A 472 -29.01 -20.40 44.95
N GLY A 473 -28.08 -21.14 44.35
CA GLY A 473 -28.27 -22.51 43.89
C GLY A 473 -27.20 -23.42 44.54
N ARG A 474 -27.56 -24.61 45.01
CA ARG A 474 -26.64 -25.51 45.76
C ARG A 474 -26.72 -26.92 45.20
N ASP A 475 -25.61 -27.39 44.65
CA ASP A 475 -25.18 -28.78 44.80
C ASP A 475 -23.68 -28.91 44.55
N GLY A 476 -23.07 -30.04 44.92
CA GLY A 476 -21.65 -30.26 44.62
C GLY A 476 -21.10 -31.59 45.12
N ARG A 477 -19.99 -32.04 44.51
CA ARG A 477 -19.18 -33.17 44.99
C ARG A 477 -17.77 -33.16 44.39
N ARG A 478 -16.82 -33.56 45.24
CA ARG A 478 -15.43 -34.01 44.99
C ARG A 478 -14.44 -33.00 44.39
N ARG A 479 -13.32 -32.88 45.10
CA ARG A 479 -12.10 -32.14 44.71
C ARG A 479 -11.31 -32.96 43.69
N GLY A 480 -10.89 -32.34 42.59
CA GLY A 480 -9.56 -32.59 42.03
C GLY A 480 -8.52 -31.75 42.80
N ARG A 481 -7.26 -32.20 42.85
CA ARG A 481 -6.16 -31.41 43.44
C ARG A 481 -5.39 -30.76 42.28
N ILE A 482 -5.51 -29.45 42.15
CA ILE A 482 -4.78 -28.64 41.15
C ILE A 482 -3.39 -28.30 41.72
N ASP A 483 -2.38 -28.36 40.87
CA ASP A 483 -1.00 -27.92 41.10
C ASP A 483 -0.71 -26.56 40.43
N GLU A 484 0.38 -25.89 40.82
CA GLU A 484 0.63 -24.47 40.54
C GLU A 484 0.91 -24.10 39.06
N LEU A 485 0.80 -25.05 38.13
CA LEU A 485 0.95 -24.82 36.69
C LEU A 485 -0.36 -24.99 35.89
N GLY A 486 -1.47 -25.37 36.53
CA GLY A 486 -2.80 -25.23 35.95
C GLY A 486 -3.14 -26.16 34.77
N ILE A 487 -2.42 -27.27 34.59
CA ILE A 487 -2.69 -28.25 33.54
C ILE A 487 -3.66 -29.31 34.08
N GLY A 488 -4.94 -29.19 33.75
CA GLY A 488 -5.94 -30.21 34.11
C GLY A 488 -5.84 -31.45 33.21
N GLU A 489 -5.86 -32.64 33.82
CA GLU A 489 -6.00 -33.91 33.08
C GLU A 489 -7.30 -33.91 32.27
N MET A 490 -7.18 -34.01 30.94
CA MET A 490 -8.32 -34.32 30.09
C MET A 490 -8.58 -35.83 30.13
N THR A 491 -9.45 -36.27 31.05
CA THR A 491 -10.02 -37.61 30.99
C THR A 491 -10.87 -37.73 29.72
N HIS A 492 -10.30 -38.33 28.68
CA HIS A 492 -11.05 -38.69 27.48
C HIS A 492 -12.20 -39.64 27.84
N ARG A 493 -13.30 -39.54 27.09
CA ARG A 493 -14.32 -40.60 27.12
C ARG A 493 -13.75 -41.85 26.44
N ASP A 494 -14.27 -42.99 26.83
CA ASP A 494 -13.86 -44.32 26.35
C ASP A 494 -13.99 -44.45 24.81
N ASP A 495 -13.43 -45.54 24.27
CA ASP A 495 -13.37 -45.92 22.84
C ASP A 495 -12.29 -45.24 21.97
N VAL A 496 -11.11 -44.96 22.53
CA VAL A 496 -9.87 -44.83 21.74
C VAL A 496 -8.78 -45.79 22.27
N ILE A 497 -8.57 -46.89 21.54
CA ILE A 497 -7.46 -47.83 21.80
C ILE A 497 -6.17 -47.22 21.21
N GLY A 498 -5.24 -46.83 22.07
CA GLY A 498 -3.90 -46.44 21.64
C GLY A 498 -3.09 -47.65 21.15
N PHE A 499 -2.25 -47.46 20.14
CA PHE A 499 -1.29 -48.49 19.74
C PHE A 499 -0.25 -48.68 20.86
N GLY A 500 -0.23 -49.88 21.44
CA GLY A 500 0.88 -50.39 22.25
C GLY A 500 2.02 -50.90 21.36
N ASP A 501 2.79 -51.88 21.85
CA ASP A 501 4.05 -52.36 21.25
C ASP A 501 3.95 -53.07 19.87
N HIS A 502 2.82 -52.95 19.16
CA HIS A 502 2.65 -53.46 17.80
C HIS A 502 3.23 -52.49 16.75
N MET A 503 4.43 -52.80 16.26
CA MET A 503 4.90 -52.22 14.99
C MET A 503 3.98 -52.64 13.83
N PRO A 504 3.55 -51.72 12.95
CA PRO A 504 2.80 -52.07 11.75
C PRO A 504 3.63 -52.89 10.74
N ASP A 505 3.02 -53.95 10.16
CA ASP A 505 3.67 -54.89 9.24
C ASP A 505 4.39 -54.26 8.04
N PHE A 506 3.97 -53.07 7.59
CA PHE A 506 4.63 -52.39 6.48
C PHE A 506 6.08 -51.96 6.80
N MET A 507 6.42 -51.76 8.09
CA MET A 507 7.79 -51.47 8.53
C MET A 507 8.63 -52.75 8.76
N LEU A 508 8.03 -53.94 8.67
CA LEU A 508 8.72 -55.23 8.72
C LEU A 508 9.07 -55.79 7.32
N ARG A 509 8.73 -55.05 6.25
CA ARG A 509 9.10 -55.43 4.88
C ARG A 509 10.54 -55.05 4.57
N GLU A 510 11.36 -56.02 4.17
CA GLU A 510 12.69 -55.74 3.64
C GLU A 510 12.62 -54.87 2.38
N VAL A 511 13.47 -53.84 2.33
CA VAL A 511 13.63 -52.99 1.14
C VAL A 511 14.41 -53.76 0.08
N PRO A 512 13.91 -53.91 -1.16
CA PRO A 512 14.64 -54.59 -2.22
C PRO A 512 16.00 -53.93 -2.47
N LYS A 513 17.09 -54.72 -2.36
CA LYS A 513 18.42 -54.26 -2.75
C LYS A 513 18.44 -54.07 -4.26
N VAL A 514 18.56 -52.81 -4.70
CA VAL A 514 18.82 -52.46 -6.10
C VAL A 514 20.12 -53.16 -6.52
N ALA A 515 20.07 -53.95 -7.59
CA ALA A 515 21.26 -54.57 -8.15
C ALA A 515 22.19 -53.48 -8.70
N PRO A 516 23.53 -53.63 -8.58
CA PRO A 516 24.46 -52.70 -9.22
C PRO A 516 24.21 -52.70 -10.74
N ARG A 517 24.31 -51.51 -11.35
CA ARG A 517 24.27 -51.37 -12.82
C ARG A 517 25.37 -52.21 -13.46
N SER A 518 25.14 -52.65 -14.69
CA SER A 518 26.16 -53.35 -15.46
C SER A 518 27.14 -52.35 -16.05
N ALA A 519 28.38 -52.76 -16.26
CA ALA A 519 29.41 -51.93 -16.89
C ALA A 519 29.13 -51.59 -18.38
N LYS A 520 27.98 -51.99 -18.93
CA LYS A 520 27.45 -51.47 -20.20
C LYS A 520 26.64 -50.20 -20.01
N ASP A 521 25.89 -50.10 -18.93
CA ASP A 521 24.98 -48.97 -18.66
C ASP A 521 25.73 -47.66 -18.36
N GLU A 522 27.00 -47.77 -17.94
CA GLU A 522 27.92 -46.65 -17.74
C GLU A 522 28.61 -46.24 -19.06
N ALA A 523 28.97 -47.20 -19.92
CA ALA A 523 29.64 -46.97 -21.20
C ALA A 523 28.73 -46.45 -22.35
N GLU A 524 27.43 -46.32 -22.09
CA GLU A 524 26.47 -45.62 -22.94
C GLU A 524 26.27 -44.16 -22.47
N ALA A 525 26.26 -43.90 -21.16
CA ALA A 525 26.18 -42.54 -20.60
C ALA A 525 27.41 -41.68 -20.94
N ASP A 526 28.63 -42.25 -20.86
CA ASP A 526 29.89 -41.59 -21.23
C ASP A 526 29.99 -41.21 -22.73
N LYS A 527 29.01 -41.59 -23.56
CA LYS A 527 28.96 -41.21 -24.99
C LYS A 527 28.02 -40.05 -25.28
N ASP A 528 26.89 -40.00 -24.59
CA ASP A 528 25.94 -38.89 -24.75
C ASP A 528 26.54 -37.57 -24.19
N GLU A 529 27.44 -37.63 -23.19
CA GLU A 529 28.22 -36.46 -22.72
C GLU A 529 29.41 -36.08 -23.64
N ALA A 530 29.58 -36.72 -24.82
CA ALA A 530 30.71 -36.49 -25.73
C ALA A 530 30.34 -35.84 -27.09
N GLU A 531 29.07 -35.56 -27.37
CA GLU A 531 28.60 -34.92 -28.62
C GLU A 531 27.70 -33.67 -28.41
N GLU A 532 27.72 -33.03 -27.23
CA GLU A 532 27.04 -31.73 -26.95
C GLU A 532 28.01 -30.58 -26.59
#